data_AF-A0AAW7DDG1-F1
#
_entry.id   AF-A0AAW7DDG1-F1
#
_cell.length_a   1.000
_cell.length_b   1.000
_cell.length_c   1.000
_cell.angle_alpha   90.00
_cell.angle_beta   90.00
_cell.angle_gamma   90.00
#
_symmetry.space_group_name_H-M   'P 1'
#
loop_
_entity.id
_entity.type
_entity.pdbx_description
1 polymer ?
#
loop_
_entity_poly.entity_id
_entity_poly.type
_entity_poly.pdbx_seq_one_letter_code
_entity_poly.pdbx_strand_id
1 'polypeptide(L)' 'MIWNKKVMTLLSVFLLSFSTSLFAQKTSNSVKKYIYLTFDDGPLNGSENIDEVFKNEKLKVTVFLVGEHVEKK' A
#
# COMPACT_ATOMS: atom_id res chain seq x y z
N MET A 1 -19.91 -32.70 32.55
CA MET A 1 -18.59 -32.06 32.79
C MET A 1 -18.85 -30.73 33.48
N ILE A 2 -18.83 -30.71 34.82
CA ILE A 2 -19.15 -29.50 35.59
C ILE A 2 -17.91 -28.62 35.58
N TRP A 3 -17.93 -27.56 34.78
CA TRP A 3 -16.81 -26.65 34.65
C TRP A 3 -16.55 -25.97 35.99
N ASN A 4 -15.33 -26.09 36.51
CA ASN A 4 -14.95 -25.42 37.75
C ASN A 4 -15.02 -23.90 37.53
N LYS A 5 -15.96 -23.23 38.19
CA LYS A 5 -16.20 -21.79 38.05
C LYS A 5 -14.92 -20.97 38.27
N LYS A 6 -14.01 -21.41 39.15
CA LYS A 6 -12.72 -20.74 39.38
C LYS A 6 -11.79 -20.82 38.15
N VAL A 7 -11.77 -21.96 37.48
CA VAL A 7 -10.99 -22.18 36.25
C VAL A 7 -11.56 -21.36 35.09
N MET A 8 -12.89 -21.26 35.00
CA MET A 8 -13.56 -20.40 34.02
C MET A 8 -13.22 -18.93 34.20
N THR A 9 -13.27 -18.45 35.45
CA THR A 9 -12.90 -17.06 35.76
C THR A 9 -11.45 -16.79 35.40
N LEU A 10 -10.51 -17.67 35.75
CA LEU A 10 -9.10 -17.52 35.40
C LEU A 10 -8.86 -17.48 33.88
N LEU A 11 -9.52 -18.37 33.13
CA LEU A 11 -9.40 -18.39 31.66
C LEU A 11 -9.97 -17.12 31.03
N SER A 12 -11.11 -16.62 31.53
CA SER A 12 -11.70 -15.37 31.03
C SER A 12 -10.82 -14.15 31.27
N VAL A 13 -10.16 -14.07 32.44
CA VAL A 13 -9.21 -13.00 32.76
C VAL A 13 -7.98 -13.07 31.86
N PHE A 14 -7.46 -14.28 31.61
CA PHE A 14 -6.34 -14.50 30.69
C PHE A 14 -6.69 -14.11 29.25
N LEU A 15 -7.88 -14.49 28.76
CA LEU A 15 -8.34 -14.11 27.42
C LEU A 15 -8.53 -12.60 27.28
N LEU A 16 -9.07 -11.93 28.31
CA LEU A 16 -9.18 -10.48 28.34
C LEU A 16 -7.80 -9.81 28.26
N SER A 17 -6.85 -10.19 29.12
CA SER A 17 -5.53 -9.57 29.17
C SER A 17 -4.69 -9.86 27.91
N PHE A 18 -4.85 -11.03 27.32
CA PHE A 18 -4.19 -11.39 26.07
C PHE A 18 -4.75 -10.57 24.88
N SER A 19 -6.07 -10.40 24.81
CA SER A 19 -6.70 -9.60 23.75
C SER A 19 -6.25 -8.13 23.76
N THR A 20 -6.05 -7.54 24.94
CA THR A 20 -5.55 -6.16 25.07
C THR A 20 -4.11 -6.01 24.61
N SER A 21 -3.28 -7.04 24.81
CA SER A 21 -1.87 -7.02 24.37
C SER A 21 -1.70 -7.08 22.85
N LEU A 22 -2.58 -7.81 22.15
CA LEU A 22 -2.63 -7.85 20.69
C LEU A 22 -3.06 -6.52 20.06
N PHE A 23 -3.98 -5.80 20.71
CA PHE A 23 -4.48 -4.53 20.20
C PHE A 23 -3.46 -3.39 20.34
N ALA A 24 -2.65 -3.41 21.41
CA ALA A 24 -1.64 -2.39 21.70
C ALA A 24 -0.48 -2.33 20.68
N GLN A 25 -0.28 -3.37 19.86
CA GLN A 25 0.83 -3.41 18.89
C GLN A 25 0.56 -2.60 17.60
N LYS A 26 -0.68 -2.16 17.35
CA LYS A 26 -1.09 -1.59 16.05
C LYS A 26 -1.11 -0.06 16.01
N THR A 27 -0.04 0.59 16.44
CA THR A 27 0.15 2.04 16.19
C THR A 27 1.61 2.33 15.84
N SER A 28 2.09 1.85 14.69
CA SER A 28 3.23 2.51 14.07
C SER A 28 2.72 3.81 13.45
N ASN A 29 3.11 4.95 14.02
CA ASN A 29 2.90 6.28 13.44
C ASN A 29 3.82 6.46 12.21
N SER A 30 3.81 5.51 11.26
CA SER A 30 4.53 5.66 10.01
C SER A 30 3.74 6.61 9.12
N VAL A 31 4.23 7.84 9.01
CA VAL A 31 3.73 8.78 8.00
C VAL A 31 4.00 8.16 6.64
N LYS A 32 2.93 7.93 5.87
CA LYS A 32 3.06 7.45 4.49
C LYS A 32 3.82 8.50 3.68
N LYS A 33 4.88 8.07 3.00
CA LYS A 33 5.61 8.88 2.01
C LYS A 33 5.17 8.45 0.62
N TYR A 34 5.03 9.40 -0.29
CA TYR A 34 4.59 9.16 -1.66
C TYR A 34 5.68 9.65 -2.62
N ILE A 35 5.91 8.89 -3.69
CA ILE A 35 6.76 9.28 -4.81
C ILE A 35 5.85 9.46 -6.03
N TYR A 36 5.98 10.60 -6.70
CA TYR A 36 5.27 10.89 -7.94
C TYR A 36 6.29 10.91 -9.07
N LEU A 37 6.17 9.95 -9.99
CA LEU A 37 7.01 9.90 -11.18
C LEU A 37 6.34 10.67 -12.31
N THR A 38 7.06 11.63 -12.86
CA THR A 38 6.61 12.48 -13.96
C THR A 38 7.63 12.41 -15.10
N PHE A 39 7.13 12.42 -16.34
CA PHE A 39 7.94 12.45 -17.55
C PHE A 39 7.47 13.60 -18.42
N ASP A 40 8.41 14.44 -18.85
CA ASP A 40 8.14 15.61 -19.70
C ASP A 40 8.46 15.28 -21.17
N ASP A 41 8.09 16.18 -22.08
CA ASP A 41 8.41 16.16 -23.50
C ASP A 41 7.83 15.02 -24.36
N GLY A 42 7.06 14.09 -23.79
CA GLY A 42 6.49 12.96 -24.54
C GLY A 42 5.44 13.35 -25.60
N PRO A 43 5.11 12.47 -26.56
CA PRO A 43 5.77 11.21 -26.85
C PRO A 43 7.03 11.40 -27.73
N LEU A 44 8.17 10.89 -27.28
CA LEU A 44 9.40 10.78 -28.06
C LEU A 44 9.74 9.30 -28.35
N ASN A 45 10.71 9.05 -29.22
CA ASN A 45 11.26 7.70 -29.41
C ASN A 45 11.71 7.12 -28.06
N GLY A 46 11.21 5.92 -27.71
CA GLY A 46 11.44 5.29 -26.41
C GLY A 46 10.33 5.51 -25.39
N SER A 47 9.30 6.33 -25.69
CA SER A 47 8.14 6.49 -24.79
C SER A 47 7.31 5.21 -24.67
N GLU A 48 7.37 4.33 -25.67
CA GLU A 48 6.80 2.99 -25.65
C GLU A 48 7.43 2.09 -24.57
N ASN A 49 8.73 2.23 -24.32
CA ASN A 49 9.42 1.46 -23.28
C ASN A 49 8.95 1.89 -21.87
N ILE A 50 8.68 3.18 -21.71
CA ILE A 50 8.12 3.76 -20.48
C ILE A 50 6.73 3.16 -20.21
N ASP A 51 5.86 3.12 -21.23
CA ASP A 51 4.52 2.52 -21.14
C ASP A 51 4.56 1.01 -20.84
N GLU A 52 5.47 0.26 -21.48
CA GLU A 52 5.65 -1.18 -21.23
C GLU A 52 6.05 -1.48 -19.78
N VAL A 53 7.07 -0.79 -19.26
CA VAL A 53 7.55 -0.99 -17.88
C VAL A 53 6.45 -0.70 -16.87
N PHE A 54 5.70 0.40 -17.03
CA PHE A 54 4.66 0.75 -16.05
C PHE A 54 3.44 -0.14 -16.10
N LYS A 55 3.08 -0.67 -17.27
CA LYS A 55 2.05 -1.70 -17.38
C LYS A 55 2.46 -2.99 -16.67
N ASN A 56 3.71 -3.41 -16.84
CA ASN A 56 4.23 -4.64 -16.21
C ASN A 56 4.36 -4.49 -14.69
N GLU A 57 4.85 -3.35 -14.21
CA GLU A 57 5.04 -3.05 -12.78
C GLU A 57 3.77 -2.55 -12.07
N LYS A 58 2.69 -2.31 -12.82
CA LYS A 58 1.40 -1.77 -12.33
C LYS A 58 1.57 -0.45 -11.57
N LEU A 59 2.48 0.39 -12.04
CA LEU A 59 2.79 1.70 -11.45
C LEU A 59 1.92 2.79 -12.08
N LYS A 60 1.54 3.78 -11.27
CA LYS A 60 0.88 5.00 -11.74
C LYS A 60 1.94 6.06 -12.01
N VAL A 61 1.88 6.67 -13.19
CA VAL A 61 2.77 7.76 -13.59
C VAL A 61 1.99 8.87 -14.28
N THR A 62 2.59 10.04 -14.40
CA THR A 62 2.07 11.14 -15.22
C THR A 62 3.05 11.43 -16.35
N VAL A 63 2.56 11.51 -17.59
CA VAL A 63 3.35 11.93 -18.74
C VAL A 63 2.76 13.23 -19.26
N PHE A 64 3.57 14.28 -19.33
CA PHE A 64 3.20 15.56 -19.90
C PHE A 64 3.52 15.55 -21.40
N LEU A 65 2.48 15.70 -22.21
CA LEU A 65 2.60 15.60 -23.66
C LEU A 65 2.89 16.97 -24.30
N VAL A 66 3.77 16.98 -25.29
CA VAL A 66 4.01 18.12 -26.18
C VAL A 66 3.27 17.89 -27.49
N GLY A 67 2.34 18.79 -27.81
CA GLY A 67 1.45 18.64 -28.97
C GLY A 67 2.20 18.41 -30.29
N GLU A 68 3.32 19.09 -30.51
CA GLU A 68 4.14 18.93 -31.72
C GLU A 68 4.61 17.48 -31.93
N HIS A 69 4.88 16.74 -30.85
CA HIS A 69 5.36 15.37 -30.94
C HIS A 69 4.24 14.35 -31.17
N VAL A 70 2.98 14.74 -30.94
CA VAL A 70 1.81 13.87 -31.14
C VAL A 70 1.35 13.87 -32.60
N GLU A 71 1.45 15.02 -33.28
CA GLU A 71 0.90 15.21 -34.65
C GLU A 71 1.77 14.61 -35.76
N LYS A 72 3.03 14.23 -35.49
CA LYS A 72 3.98 13.72 -36.51
C LYS A 72 4.00 12.18 -36.65
N LYS A 73 2.93 11.47 -36.27
CA LYS A 73 2.79 10.02 -36.51
C LYS A 73 1.83 9.71 -37.66
#